data_AF-A0A533W5Z0-F1
#
_entry.id   AF-A0A533W5Z0-F1
#
_cell.length_a   1.000
_cell.length_b   1.000
_cell.length_c   1.000
_cell.angle_alpha   90.00
_cell.angle_beta   90.00
_cell.angle_gamma   90.00
#
_symmetry.space_group_name_H-M   'P 1'
#
loop_
_entity.id
_entity.type
_entity.pdbx_description
1 polymer ?
#
loop_
_entity_poly.entity_id
_entity_poly.type
_entity_poly.pdbx_seq_one_letter_code
_entity_poly.pdbx_strand_id
1 'polypeptide(L)'
;MTSRTILDLDLRKILSKIEKAYGIKLPRSVLAVDYGERNDLYIRFRHVEKPVGEPTEDGLLIFFYDNHDDGAVGVEILDLSLLMRE
;
A
#
# COMPACT_ATOMS: atom_id res chain seq x y z
N MET A 1 -12.02 -11.20 -3.93
CA MET A 1 -11.30 -12.26 -3.21
C MET A 1 -11.24 -11.85 -1.74
N THR A 2 -11.63 -12.72 -0.82
CA THR A 2 -11.35 -12.58 0.61
C THR A 2 -10.08 -13.39 0.90
N SER A 3 -8.90 -12.79 0.74
CA SER A 3 -7.66 -13.42 1.20
C SER A 3 -7.73 -13.54 2.72
N ARG A 4 -7.38 -14.70 3.26
CA ARG A 4 -7.39 -14.90 4.73
C ARG A 4 -6.01 -14.80 5.34
N THR A 5 -4.97 -14.79 4.51
CA THR A 5 -3.57 -14.73 4.94
C THR A 5 -2.75 -13.96 3.91
N ILE A 6 -1.64 -13.40 4.37
CA ILE A 6 -0.64 -12.74 3.53
C ILE A 6 -0.07 -13.67 2.45
N LEU A 7 -0.07 -14.99 2.69
CA LEU A 7 0.45 -15.98 1.74
C LEU A 7 -0.37 -16.08 0.45
N ASP A 8 -1.64 -15.69 0.50
CA ASP A 8 -2.53 -15.69 -0.67
C ASP A 8 -2.39 -14.42 -1.51
N LEU A 9 -1.60 -13.44 -1.06
CA LEU A 9 -1.50 -12.13 -1.70
C LEU A 9 -0.48 -12.12 -2.82
N ASP A 10 -0.90 -11.63 -3.99
CA ASP A 10 0.03 -11.23 -5.05
C ASP A 10 0.36 -9.74 -4.91
N LEU A 11 1.43 -9.46 -4.15
CA LEU A 11 1.90 -8.09 -3.92
C LEU A 11 2.28 -7.38 -5.23
N ARG A 12 2.79 -8.09 -6.24
CA ARG A 12 3.14 -7.47 -7.52
C ARG A 12 1.88 -6.96 -8.22
N LYS A 13 0.82 -7.77 -8.23
CA LYS A 13 -0.48 -7.41 -8.80
C LYS A 13 -1.13 -6.25 -8.02
N ILE A 14 -1.10 -6.29 -6.70
CA ILE A 14 -1.65 -5.23 -5.83
C ILE A 14 -0.95 -3.90 -6.14
N LEU A 15 0.38 -3.87 -6.08
CA LEU A 15 1.16 -2.66 -6.36
C LEU A 15 0.90 -2.11 -7.76
N SER A 16 0.87 -2.98 -8.78
CA SER A 16 0.56 -2.56 -10.16
C SER A 16 -0.86 -2.01 -10.31
N LYS A 17 -1.82 -2.50 -9.53
CA LYS A 17 -3.18 -1.95 -9.51
C LYS A 17 -3.21 -0.55 -8.92
N ILE A 18 -2.49 -0.32 -7.82
CA ILE A 18 -2.35 1.00 -7.18
C ILE A 18 -1.70 1.99 -8.15
N GLU A 19 -0.57 1.62 -8.76
CA GLU A 19 0.11 2.47 -9.75
C GLU A 19 -0.82 2.87 -10.90
N LYS A 20 -1.64 1.93 -11.40
CA LYS A 20 -2.61 2.21 -12.47
C LYS A 20 -3.76 3.12 -12.01
N ALA A 21 -4.28 2.91 -10.80
CA ALA A 21 -5.43 3.64 -10.27
C ALA A 21 -5.08 5.10 -9.93
N TYR A 22 -3.91 5.33 -9.35
CA TYR A 22 -3.51 6.64 -8.83
C TYR A 22 -2.46 7.36 -9.69
N GLY A 23 -1.99 6.75 -10.79
CA GLY A 23 -1.05 7.38 -11.72
C GLY A 23 0.36 7.58 -11.14
N ILE A 24 0.75 6.77 -10.16
CA ILE A 24 2.04 6.88 -9.45
C ILE A 24 2.99 5.71 -9.79
N LYS A 25 4.24 5.81 -9.33
CA LYS A 25 5.21 4.71 -9.33
C LYS A 25 5.58 4.33 -7.90
N LEU A 26 5.48 3.04 -7.60
CA LEU A 26 5.80 2.50 -6.28
C LEU A 26 7.11 1.70 -6.34
N PRO A 27 7.95 1.79 -5.30
CA PRO A 27 9.13 0.95 -5.20
C PRO A 27 8.78 -0.53 -5.24
N ARG A 28 9.63 -1.33 -5.89
CA ARG A 28 9.47 -2.80 -5.94
C ARG A 28 10.30 -3.55 -4.91
N SER A 29 11.17 -2.82 -4.20
CA SER A 29 11.86 -3.33 -3.01
C SER A 29 10.92 -3.21 -1.80
N VAL A 30 10.28 -4.32 -1.44
CA VAL A 30 9.39 -4.41 -0.27
C VAL A 30 10.19 -4.93 0.92
N LEU A 31 10.23 -4.17 2.01
CA LEU A 31 10.95 -4.50 3.24
C LEU A 31 10.08 -5.20 4.27
N ALA A 32 8.82 -4.80 4.37
CA ALA A 32 7.86 -5.40 5.29
C ALA A 32 6.45 -5.30 4.73
N VAL A 33 5.62 -6.25 5.12
CA VAL A 33 4.20 -6.27 4.83
C VAL A 33 3.47 -6.69 6.10
N ASP A 34 2.43 -5.94 6.45
CA ASP A 34 1.54 -6.25 7.56
C ASP A 34 0.13 -6.41 7.00
N TYR A 35 -0.50 -7.55 7.27
CA TYR A 35 -1.83 -7.87 6.80
C TYR A 35 -2.79 -7.96 7.99
N GLY A 36 -3.65 -6.95 8.11
CA GLY A 36 -4.51 -6.78 9.26
C GLY A 36 -5.79 -7.61 9.21
N GLU A 37 -6.41 -7.77 10.38
CA GLU A 37 -7.65 -8.55 10.54
C GLU A 37 -8.85 -7.93 9.82
N ARG A 38 -8.77 -6.64 9.46
CA ARG A 38 -9.84 -5.91 8.76
C ARG A 38 -9.66 -5.92 7.25
N ASN A 39 -8.83 -6.83 6.73
CA ASN A 39 -8.49 -6.90 5.31
C ASN A 39 -7.79 -5.63 4.81
N ASP A 40 -7.13 -4.92 5.73
CA ASP A 40 -6.19 -3.84 5.48
C ASP A 40 -4.78 -4.41 5.23
N LEU A 41 -3.97 -3.68 4.46
CA LEU A 41 -2.64 -4.12 4.07
C LEU A 41 -1.67 -2.94 4.07
N TYR A 42 -0.67 -2.99 4.94
CA TYR A 42 0.44 -2.04 4.94
C TYR A 42 1.66 -2.64 4.25
N ILE A 43 2.21 -1.93 3.28
CA ILE A 43 3.43 -2.31 2.55
C ILE A 43 4.49 -1.24 2.77
N ARG A 44 5.64 -1.64 3.32
CA ARG A 44 6.77 -0.75 3.59
C ARG A 44 7.88 -0.95 2.57
N PHE A 45 8.34 0.14 1.97
CA PHE A 45 9.44 0.15 0.99
C PHE A 45 10.76 0.63 1.59
N ARG A 46 10.71 1.47 2.61
CA ARG A 46 11.88 2.02 3.30
C ARG A 46 11.63 2.21 4.80
N HIS A 47 12.68 2.13 5.61
CA HIS A 47 12.61 2.48 7.02
C HIS A 47 12.82 3.99 7.20
N VAL A 48 11.89 4.65 7.88
CA VAL A 48 11.96 6.06 8.29
C VAL A 48 11.30 6.21 9.66
N GLU A 49 11.82 7.09 10.50
CA GLU A 49 11.35 7.23 11.89
C GLU A 49 9.94 7.85 11.98
N LYS A 50 9.66 8.86 11.15
CA LYS A 50 8.42 9.66 11.23
C LYS A 50 7.86 9.94 9.83
N PRO A 51 7.33 8.92 9.15
CA PRO A 51 6.68 9.13 7.86
C PRO A 51 5.43 10.00 8.02
N VAL A 52 5.15 10.84 7.03
CA VAL A 52 3.89 11.60 6.93
C VAL A 52 2.93 10.83 6.05
N GLY A 53 1.71 10.60 6.55
CA GLY A 53 0.65 9.90 5.82
C GLY A 53 -0.26 10.89 5.10
N GLU A 54 -0.50 10.66 3.82
CA GLU A 54 -1.42 11.40 2.97
C GLU A 54 -2.52 10.46 2.46
N PRO A 55 -3.77 10.59 2.95
CA PRO A 55 -4.88 9.77 2.47
C PRO A 55 -5.28 10.16 1.04
N THR A 56 -5.72 9.19 0.25
CA THR A 56 -6.31 9.43 -1.06
C THR A 56 -7.70 10.05 -0.94
N GLU A 57 -8.14 10.82 -1.94
CA GLU A 57 -9.46 11.48 -1.95
C GLU A 57 -10.63 10.49 -1.81
N ASP A 58 -10.48 9.28 -2.37
CA ASP A 58 -11.46 8.20 -2.29
C ASP A 58 -11.45 7.47 -0.94
N GLY A 59 -10.50 7.78 -0.05
CA GLY A 59 -10.36 7.17 1.26
C GLY A 59 -10.00 5.68 1.23
N LEU A 60 -9.44 5.17 0.13
CA LEU A 60 -9.05 3.76 0.03
C LEU A 60 -7.61 3.49 0.48
N LEU A 61 -6.71 4.46 0.34
CA LEU A 61 -5.30 4.30 0.63
C LEU A 61 -4.76 5.47 1.46
N ILE A 62 -3.64 5.21 2.14
CA ILE A 62 -2.76 6.23 2.72
C ILE A 62 -1.37 6.02 2.15
N PHE A 63 -0.83 7.02 1.46
CA PHE A 63 0.57 7.03 1.04
C PHE A 63 1.43 7.61 2.14
N PHE A 64 2.57 6.99 2.41
CA PHE A 64 3.52 7.48 3.39
C PHE A 64 4.74 8.03 2.67
N TYR A 65 5.19 9.21 3.09
CA TYR A 65 6.38 9.89 2.55
C TYR A 65 7.38 10.23 3.65
N ASP A 66 8.63 10.40 3.27
CA ASP A 66 9.63 11.05 4.11
C ASP A 66 9.55 12.57 3.86
N ASN A 67 9.78 13.39 4.88
CA ASN A 67 9.68 14.86 4.80
C ASN A 67 10.70 15.50 3.81
N HIS A 68 11.59 14.70 3.23
CA HIS A 68 12.74 15.16 2.46
C HIS A 68 12.87 14.51 1.07
N ASP A 69 11.97 13.61 0.66
CA ASP A 69 12.22 12.74 -0.49
C ASP A 69 11.01 12.58 -1.40
N ASP A 70 11.26 12.47 -2.71
CA ASP A 70 10.24 12.47 -3.78
C ASP A 70 9.52 11.12 -3.96
N GLY A 71 9.62 10.20 -2.98
CA GLY A 71 9.17 8.81 -3.13
C GLY A 71 8.39 8.27 -1.94
N ALA A 72 7.35 7.47 -2.23
CA ALA A 72 6.59 6.77 -1.21
C ALA A 72 7.47 5.78 -0.44
N VAL A 73 7.52 5.92 0.89
CA VAL A 73 8.22 5.02 1.81
C VAL A 73 7.34 3.87 2.29
N GLY A 74 6.03 4.00 2.11
CA GLY A 74 5.05 2.94 2.34
C GLY A 74 3.69 3.30 1.77
N VAL A 75 2.80 2.31 1.75
CA VAL A 75 1.39 2.49 1.40
C VAL A 75 0.56 1.60 2.31
N GLU A 76 -0.53 2.15 2.84
CA GLU A 76 -1.56 1.41 3.54
C GLU A 76 -2.81 1.37 2.66
N ILE A 77 -3.37 0.18 2.52
CA ILE A 77 -4.62 -0.07 1.83
C ILE A 77 -5.65 -0.36 2.92
N LEU A 78 -6.68 0.47 3.03
CA LEU A 78 -7.63 0.41 4.14
C LEU A 78 -8.67 -0.71 3.98
N ASP A 79 -8.95 -1.11 2.73
CA ASP A 79 -9.72 -2.32 2.41
C ASP A 79 -9.25 -2.92 1.08
N LEU A 80 -8.49 -4.01 1.17
CA LEU A 80 -7.95 -4.70 0.01
C LEU A 80 -9.05 -5.26 -0.91
N SER A 81 -10.22 -5.60 -0.37
CA SER A 81 -11.30 -6.16 -1.17
C SER A 81 -11.90 -5.10 -2.08
N LEU A 82 -12.03 -3.86 -1.60
CA LEU A 82 -12.49 -2.71 -2.39
C LEU A 82 -11.46 -2.37 -3.48
N LEU A 83 -10.18 -2.25 -3.12
CA LEU A 83 -9.11 -2.00 -4.09
C LEU A 83 -9.10 -3.07 -5.20
N MET A 84 -9.35 -4.32 -4.87
CA MET A 84 -9.25 -5.45 -5.80
C MET A 84 -10.55 -5.74 -6.59
N ARG A 85 -11.62 -4.95 -6.43
CA ARG A 85 -12.83 -5.05 -7.29
C ARG A 85 -12.52 -4.74 -8.75
N GLU A 86 -13.14 -5.47 -9.67
CA GLU A 86 -12.94 -5.34 -11.12
C GLU A 86 -13.19 -3.92 -11.63
#